data_AF-A0A2K3LHH5-F1
#
_entry.id   AF-A0A2K3LHH5-F1
#
_cell.length_a   1.000
_cell.length_b   1.000
_cell.length_c   1.000
_cell.angle_alpha   90.00
_cell.angle_beta   90.00
_cell.angle_gamma   90.00
#
_symmetry.space_group_name_H-M   'P 1'
#
loop_
_entity.id
_entity.type
_entity.pdbx_description
1 polymer ?
#
loop_
_entity_poly.entity_id
_entity_poly.type
_entity_poly.pdbx_seq_one_letter_code
_entity_poly.pdbx_strand_id
1 'polypeptide(L)'
;SYLPSETPEGLKRFRQDELINLRGNGQGERKTFDRIYDYDVYNDLGDIDKNPDLKRPVLGGKLHPYPRRCRTGRPRSKTDPLYEKTSSSVYVPRDESFSQVKQLTFSVNTLQSAFHALLPALRTAAIDTNLGFPVFSSIDDLFNEGFDLPPHNEKGLRAVLPRLIKFVQDAGNDILRFETPATMDKDRFFWFMDEEFGRQTIAGLNPCCIQLVTEWPLKSKLDPKIYGPAESAITTELVEQQIRGFTTVQEAIKQKKLFVLDYYDFFLPLVEEVRKLEGTTLYGSRTLFFLHDGTLRPLAIELARPPIGDKPLWREVYRPCWHSTGVWLWRLAKAHVLAHDSGYHQLVSH
;
A
#
# COMPACT_ATOMS: atom_id res chain seq x y z
N SER A 1 -38.41 14.56 5.22
CA SER A 1 -37.88 13.49 4.36
C SER A 1 -38.99 12.51 4.04
N TYR A 2 -39.08 12.00 2.81
CA TYR A 2 -40.18 11.16 2.34
C TYR A 2 -39.67 9.91 1.61
N LEU A 3 -40.20 8.73 1.93
CA LEU A 3 -40.02 7.56 1.08
C LEU A 3 -40.68 7.79 -0.30
N PRO A 4 -40.32 7.04 -1.36
CA PRO A 4 -40.96 7.20 -2.66
C PRO A 4 -42.49 7.13 -2.60
N SER A 5 -43.05 6.23 -1.80
CA SER A 5 -44.49 6.04 -1.60
C SER A 5 -45.19 7.20 -0.89
N GLU A 6 -44.46 8.00 -0.11
CA GLU A 6 -44.98 9.12 0.69
C GLU A 6 -44.76 10.48 0.02
N THR A 7 -44.19 10.49 -1.19
CA THR A 7 -43.93 11.73 -1.92
C THR A 7 -45.25 12.43 -2.22
N PRO A 8 -45.43 13.71 -1.83
CA PRO A 8 -46.64 14.47 -2.17
C PRO A 8 -46.92 14.42 -3.67
N GLU A 9 -48.19 14.24 -4.05
CA GLU A 9 -48.59 13.95 -5.44
C GLU A 9 -48.00 14.96 -6.45
N GLY A 10 -48.07 16.26 -6.13
CA GLY A 10 -47.53 17.34 -6.97
C GLY A 10 -46.00 17.33 -7.15
N LEU A 11 -45.26 16.55 -6.35
CA LEU A 11 -43.79 16.46 -6.38
C LEU A 11 -43.29 15.15 -7.00
N LYS A 12 -44.14 14.14 -7.20
CA LYS A 12 -43.73 12.82 -7.72
C LYS A 12 -43.04 12.91 -9.06
N ARG A 13 -43.58 13.71 -9.99
CA ARG A 13 -42.98 13.93 -11.32
C ARG A 13 -41.59 14.56 -11.20
N PHE A 14 -41.48 15.66 -10.45
CA PHE A 14 -40.19 16.36 -10.29
C PHE A 14 -39.12 15.49 -9.63
N ARG A 15 -39.50 14.66 -8.64
CA ARG A 15 -38.61 13.67 -8.04
C ARG A 15 -38.08 12.68 -9.08
N GLN A 16 -38.95 12.19 -9.96
CA GLN A 16 -38.57 11.24 -11.01
C GLN A 16 -37.70 11.91 -12.09
N ASP A 17 -38.07 13.11 -12.53
CA ASP A 17 -37.32 13.87 -13.53
C ASP A 17 -35.90 14.16 -13.04
N GLU A 18 -35.73 14.54 -11.76
CA GLU A 18 -34.39 14.76 -11.19
C GLU A 18 -33.57 13.47 -11.17
N LEU A 19 -34.16 12.31 -10.86
CA LEU A 19 -33.45 11.03 -10.93
C LEU A 19 -33.01 10.68 -12.36
N ILE A 20 -33.80 11.04 -13.38
CA ILE A 20 -33.43 10.85 -14.79
C ILE A 20 -32.26 11.78 -15.14
N ASN A 21 -32.32 13.05 -14.73
CA ASN A 21 -31.25 14.02 -14.95
C ASN A 21 -29.93 13.59 -14.30
N LEU A 22 -29.99 13.08 -13.06
CA LEU A 22 -28.80 12.58 -12.34
C LEU A 22 -28.20 11.32 -12.98
N ARG A 23 -28.99 10.46 -13.65
CA ARG A 23 -28.45 9.29 -14.39
C ARG A 23 -27.86 9.67 -15.74
N GLY A 24 -28.43 10.70 -16.38
CA GLY A 24 -28.11 11.04 -17.77
C GLY A 24 -28.48 9.91 -18.73
N ASN A 25 -27.76 9.83 -19.85
CA ASN A 25 -28.07 8.92 -20.97
C ASN A 25 -26.92 7.97 -21.36
N GLY A 26 -25.84 7.92 -20.56
CA GLY A 26 -24.66 7.09 -20.81
C GLY A 26 -23.75 7.54 -21.96
N GLN A 27 -24.00 8.70 -22.56
CA GLN A 27 -23.25 9.19 -23.73
C GLN A 27 -22.61 10.55 -23.48
N GLY A 28 -21.62 10.92 -24.28
CA GLY A 28 -20.95 12.23 -24.21
C GLY A 28 -19.89 12.33 -23.11
N GLU A 29 -19.03 13.33 -23.26
CA GLU A 29 -17.99 13.69 -22.29
C GLU A 29 -18.61 14.54 -21.17
N ARG A 30 -18.29 14.20 -19.92
CA ARG A 30 -18.78 14.92 -18.74
C ARG A 30 -18.11 16.28 -18.59
N LYS A 31 -18.89 17.29 -18.21
CA LYS A 31 -18.44 18.67 -17.99
C LYS A 31 -18.42 19.00 -16.50
N THR A 32 -17.65 20.02 -16.12
CA THR A 32 -17.43 20.38 -14.71
C THR A 32 -18.69 20.80 -13.96
N PHE A 33 -19.73 21.24 -14.67
CA PHE A 33 -21.03 21.60 -14.10
C PHE A 33 -22.05 20.45 -14.12
N ASP A 34 -21.72 19.30 -14.72
CA ASP A 34 -22.63 18.15 -14.76
C ASP A 34 -22.80 17.55 -13.36
N ARG A 35 -24.02 17.08 -13.09
CA ARG A 35 -24.38 16.30 -11.88
C ARG A 35 -24.75 14.87 -12.25
N ILE A 36 -24.10 14.33 -13.28
CA ILE A 36 -24.44 13.03 -13.87
C ILE A 36 -23.59 11.93 -13.24
N TYR A 37 -24.25 10.92 -12.68
CA TYR A 37 -23.68 9.74 -12.05
C TYR A 37 -23.94 8.53 -12.95
N ASP A 38 -22.87 7.90 -13.40
CA ASP A 38 -22.92 6.70 -14.24
C ASP A 38 -21.65 5.87 -14.04
N TYR A 39 -21.65 4.63 -14.53
CA TYR A 39 -20.60 3.66 -14.29
C TYR A 39 -19.72 3.45 -15.51
N ASP A 40 -18.44 3.20 -15.23
CA ASP A 40 -17.50 2.72 -16.24
C ASP A 40 -16.41 1.88 -15.57
N VAL A 41 -15.58 1.22 -16.36
CA VAL A 41 -14.45 0.37 -15.92
C VAL A 41 -13.18 1.22 -15.76
N TYR A 42 -12.17 0.69 -15.08
CA TYR A 42 -10.85 1.31 -15.02
C TYR A 42 -10.07 0.99 -16.29
N ASN A 43 -10.37 1.73 -17.36
CA ASN A 43 -9.68 1.71 -18.65
C ASN A 43 -8.93 3.03 -18.91
N ASP A 44 -8.73 3.83 -17.87
CA ASP A 44 -8.18 5.19 -17.92
C ASP A 44 -6.90 5.36 -17.07
N LEU A 45 -6.31 4.26 -16.61
CA LEU A 45 -5.07 4.26 -15.80
C LEU A 45 -3.78 4.28 -16.64
N GLY A 46 -3.83 3.68 -17.84
CA GLY A 46 -2.68 3.57 -18.73
C GLY A 46 -2.68 4.63 -19.84
N ASP A 47 -1.50 5.02 -20.32
CA ASP A 47 -1.33 6.02 -21.38
C ASP A 47 -0.58 5.45 -22.59
N ILE A 48 -1.27 4.57 -23.32
CA ILE A 48 -0.73 3.88 -24.50
C ILE A 48 -0.46 4.82 -25.68
N ASP A 49 -1.14 5.97 -25.74
CA ASP A 49 -0.89 6.99 -26.78
C ASP A 49 0.46 7.67 -26.55
N LYS A 50 0.91 7.80 -25.29
CA LYS A 50 2.21 8.38 -24.92
C LYS A 50 3.35 7.38 -25.05
N ASN A 51 3.20 6.18 -24.52
CA ASN A 51 4.19 5.10 -24.61
C ASN A 51 3.48 3.73 -24.52
N PRO A 52 3.72 2.80 -25.46
CA PRO A 52 3.21 1.42 -25.39
C PRO A 52 3.45 0.71 -24.03
N ASP A 53 4.57 0.96 -23.36
CA ASP A 53 4.92 0.36 -22.06
C ASP A 53 4.03 0.86 -20.90
N LEU A 54 3.29 1.96 -21.12
CA LEU A 54 2.30 2.49 -20.19
C LEU A 54 0.92 1.84 -20.36
N LYS A 55 0.79 0.84 -21.25
CA LYS A 55 -0.44 0.03 -21.33
C LYS A 55 -0.67 -0.69 -20.00
N ARG A 56 -1.91 -0.64 -19.51
CA ARG A 56 -2.36 -1.35 -18.30
C ARG A 56 -3.57 -2.22 -18.64
N PRO A 57 -3.79 -3.35 -17.96
CA PRO A 57 -5.01 -4.12 -18.17
C PRO A 57 -6.24 -3.30 -17.76
N VAL A 58 -7.36 -3.51 -18.46
CA VAL A 58 -8.65 -2.92 -18.07
C VAL A 58 -9.18 -3.67 -16.84
N LEU A 59 -9.49 -2.94 -15.76
CA LEU A 59 -10.05 -3.53 -14.53
C LEU A 59 -11.56 -3.28 -14.47
N GLY A 60 -12.34 -4.32 -14.16
CA GLY A 60 -13.80 -4.31 -14.13
C GLY A 60 -14.45 -5.29 -15.13
N GLY A 61 -13.65 -6.03 -15.91
CA GLY A 61 -14.13 -7.06 -16.83
C GLY A 61 -14.29 -8.44 -16.20
N LYS A 62 -14.54 -9.47 -17.03
CA LYS A 62 -14.57 -10.87 -16.57
C LYS A 62 -13.20 -11.41 -16.16
N LEU A 63 -12.15 -11.00 -16.89
CA LEU A 63 -10.78 -11.45 -16.64
C LEU A 63 -10.16 -10.77 -15.41
N HIS A 64 -10.42 -9.48 -15.23
CA HIS A 64 -9.97 -8.69 -14.09
C HIS A 64 -11.19 -8.07 -13.41
N PRO A 65 -11.92 -8.82 -12.57
CA PRO A 65 -13.08 -8.30 -11.86
C PRO A 65 -12.65 -7.16 -10.93
N TYR A 66 -13.39 -6.06 -10.96
CA TYR A 66 -13.11 -4.87 -10.15
C TYR A 66 -14.37 -4.02 -9.99
N PRO A 67 -14.51 -3.24 -8.89
CA PRO A 67 -15.55 -2.24 -8.77
C PRO A 67 -15.60 -1.30 -9.97
N ARG A 68 -16.78 -0.76 -10.26
CA ARG A 68 -16.94 0.31 -11.26
C ARG A 68 -16.50 1.63 -10.67
N ARG A 69 -16.06 2.53 -11.54
CA ARG A 69 -15.77 3.93 -11.23
C ARG A 69 -16.82 4.85 -11.84
N CYS A 70 -16.79 6.13 -11.47
CA CYS A 70 -17.62 7.15 -12.10
C CYS A 70 -17.23 7.35 -13.58
N ARG A 71 -18.20 7.24 -14.48
CA ARG A 71 -18.00 7.49 -15.91
C ARG A 71 -17.60 8.94 -16.16
N THR A 72 -16.59 9.14 -17.00
CA THR A 72 -16.07 10.46 -17.39
C THR A 72 -16.30 10.74 -18.87
N GLY A 73 -16.27 9.70 -19.72
CA GLY A 73 -16.64 9.79 -21.13
C GLY A 73 -15.69 10.64 -21.98
N ARG A 74 -14.43 10.79 -21.56
CA ARG A 74 -13.39 11.43 -22.37
C ARG A 74 -13.17 10.63 -23.67
N PRO A 75 -12.56 11.25 -24.69
CA PRO A 75 -12.25 10.54 -25.92
C PRO A 75 -11.42 9.28 -25.68
N ARG A 76 -11.67 8.26 -26.49
CA ARG A 76 -10.88 7.03 -26.51
C ARG A 76 -9.45 7.29 -26.98
N SER A 77 -8.52 6.44 -26.56
CA SER A 77 -7.15 6.38 -27.08
C SER A 77 -7.15 6.23 -28.59
N LYS A 78 -6.17 6.85 -29.25
CA LYS A 78 -5.96 6.72 -30.70
C LYS A 78 -5.41 5.34 -31.07
N THR A 79 -4.56 4.79 -30.21
CA THR A 79 -3.88 3.51 -30.41
C THR A 79 -4.80 2.31 -30.10
N ASP A 80 -5.60 2.38 -29.04
CA ASP A 80 -6.49 1.29 -28.63
C ASP A 80 -7.84 1.83 -28.12
N PRO A 81 -8.94 1.71 -28.91
CA PRO A 81 -10.26 2.25 -28.56
C PRO A 81 -10.91 1.65 -27.30
N LEU A 82 -10.34 0.58 -26.71
CA LEU A 82 -10.79 0.07 -25.42
C LEU A 82 -10.44 1.00 -24.26
N TYR A 83 -9.45 1.87 -24.44
CA TYR A 83 -8.91 2.75 -23.42
C TYR A 83 -9.47 4.16 -23.55
N GLU A 84 -9.74 4.78 -22.40
CA GLU A 84 -10.08 6.19 -22.31
C GLU A 84 -8.79 6.99 -22.12
N LYS A 85 -8.69 8.18 -22.73
CA LYS A 85 -7.51 9.03 -22.57
C LYS A 85 -7.32 9.50 -21.13
N THR A 86 -6.06 9.58 -20.72
CA THR A 86 -5.66 10.16 -19.44
C THR A 86 -5.88 11.67 -19.45
N SER A 87 -6.06 12.26 -18.27
CA SER A 87 -6.24 13.70 -18.08
C SER A 87 -5.68 14.11 -16.73
N SER A 88 -5.12 15.31 -16.64
CA SER A 88 -4.70 15.91 -15.36
C SER A 88 -5.87 16.35 -14.48
N SER A 89 -7.08 16.43 -15.06
CA SER A 89 -8.33 16.70 -14.36
C SER A 89 -9.35 15.63 -14.69
N VAL A 90 -9.79 14.89 -13.67
CA VAL A 90 -10.75 13.79 -13.78
C VAL A 90 -12.10 14.30 -13.28
N TYR A 91 -13.14 14.17 -14.12
CA TYR A 91 -14.49 14.57 -13.75
C TYR A 91 -15.00 13.75 -12.57
N VAL A 92 -15.66 14.46 -11.66
CA VAL A 92 -16.64 13.93 -10.71
C VAL A 92 -17.88 14.82 -10.79
N PRO A 93 -19.08 14.32 -10.45
CA PRO A 93 -20.29 15.15 -10.41
C PRO A 93 -20.05 16.41 -9.58
N ARG A 94 -20.61 17.54 -10.02
CA ARG A 94 -20.26 18.88 -9.51
C ARG A 94 -20.30 18.98 -7.98
N ASP A 95 -21.29 18.32 -7.36
CA ASP A 95 -21.51 18.35 -5.92
C ASP A 95 -20.54 17.44 -5.14
N GLU A 96 -19.89 16.48 -5.82
CA GLU A 96 -18.83 15.62 -5.26
C GLU A 96 -17.44 16.25 -5.39
N SER A 97 -17.29 17.29 -6.22
CA SER A 97 -16.01 18.00 -6.33
C SER A 97 -15.66 18.61 -4.98
N PHE A 98 -14.42 18.36 -4.55
CA PHE A 98 -13.89 19.05 -3.39
C PHE A 98 -14.04 20.56 -3.55
N SER A 99 -14.43 21.22 -2.45
CA SER A 99 -14.27 22.66 -2.31
C SER A 99 -12.80 23.04 -2.58
N GLN A 100 -12.54 24.25 -3.09
CA GLN A 100 -11.18 24.72 -3.39
C GLN A 100 -10.20 24.50 -2.22
N VAL A 101 -10.63 24.74 -0.97
CA VAL A 101 -9.81 24.55 0.24
C VAL A 101 -9.41 23.09 0.45
N LYS A 102 -10.34 22.14 0.26
CA LYS A 102 -10.04 20.70 0.34
C LYS A 102 -9.17 20.24 -0.82
N GLN A 103 -9.39 20.76 -2.03
CA GLN A 103 -8.60 20.40 -3.22
C GLN A 103 -7.14 20.80 -3.09
N LEU A 104 -6.85 22.00 -2.55
CA LEU A 104 -5.48 22.45 -2.25
C LEU A 104 -4.78 21.57 -1.20
N THR A 105 -5.54 20.91 -0.33
CA THR A 105 -5.01 20.03 0.72
C THR A 105 -4.78 18.59 0.22
N PHE A 106 -5.57 18.13 -0.76
CA PHE A 106 -5.65 16.72 -1.19
C PHE A 106 -5.10 16.42 -2.59
N SER A 107 -4.66 17.41 -3.36
CA SER A 107 -4.23 17.14 -4.73
C SER A 107 -3.10 16.12 -4.75
N VAL A 108 -3.31 14.96 -5.40
CA VAL A 108 -2.28 13.93 -5.59
C VAL A 108 -1.02 14.51 -6.24
N ASN A 109 -1.19 15.50 -7.13
CA ASN A 109 -0.09 16.27 -7.72
C ASN A 109 0.77 17.00 -6.67
N THR A 110 0.22 17.38 -5.51
CA THR A 110 0.95 17.93 -4.37
C THR A 110 1.92 16.92 -3.79
N LEU A 111 1.43 15.71 -3.47
CA LEU A 111 2.26 14.66 -2.89
C LEU A 111 3.34 14.26 -3.89
N GLN A 112 2.96 14.06 -5.14
CA GLN A 112 3.89 13.73 -6.21
C GLN A 112 4.93 14.84 -6.46
N SER A 113 4.53 16.12 -6.41
CA SER A 113 5.46 17.25 -6.53
C SER A 113 6.36 17.39 -5.31
N ALA A 114 5.87 17.12 -4.09
CA ALA A 114 6.69 17.09 -2.89
C ALA A 114 7.75 15.99 -2.97
N PHE A 115 7.37 14.76 -3.36
CA PHE A 115 8.29 13.65 -3.61
C PHE A 115 9.28 13.94 -4.74
N HIS A 116 8.85 14.56 -5.84
CA HIS A 116 9.76 14.96 -6.93
C HIS A 116 10.67 16.15 -6.56
N ALA A 117 10.25 17.04 -5.67
CA ALA A 117 11.08 18.13 -5.15
C ALA A 117 12.10 17.64 -4.10
N LEU A 118 11.81 16.51 -3.44
CA LEU A 118 12.69 15.82 -2.50
C LEU A 118 13.87 15.11 -3.19
N LEU A 119 13.63 14.54 -4.37
CA LEU A 119 14.62 13.77 -5.14
C LEU A 119 15.96 14.52 -5.38
N PRO A 120 15.97 15.80 -5.77
CA PRO A 120 17.20 16.58 -5.95
C PRO A 120 17.89 17.00 -4.64
N ALA A 121 17.15 17.13 -3.53
CA ALA A 121 17.68 17.63 -2.26
C ALA A 121 18.40 16.55 -1.43
N LEU A 122 18.14 15.27 -1.73
CA LEU A 122 19.01 14.16 -1.37
C LEU A 122 20.28 14.27 -2.24
N ARG A 123 21.20 15.17 -1.86
CA ARG A 123 22.39 15.62 -2.62
C ARG A 123 23.32 14.50 -3.15
N THR A 124 23.04 13.24 -2.87
CA THR A 124 23.68 12.03 -3.41
C THR A 124 22.80 11.23 -4.37
N ALA A 125 21.47 11.18 -4.18
CA ALA A 125 20.54 10.38 -4.99
C ALA A 125 20.26 10.98 -6.38
N ALA A 126 20.52 12.28 -6.56
CA ALA A 126 20.40 12.95 -7.86
C ALA A 126 21.54 12.60 -8.84
N ILE A 127 22.65 12.05 -8.33
CA ILE A 127 23.82 11.64 -9.12
C ILE A 127 23.74 10.14 -9.45
N ASP A 128 23.16 9.34 -8.56
CA ASP A 128 22.85 7.92 -8.78
C ASP A 128 21.60 7.53 -7.98
N THR A 129 20.52 7.19 -8.69
CA THR A 129 19.25 6.73 -8.07
C THR A 129 19.39 5.39 -7.35
N ASN A 130 20.54 4.71 -7.46
CA ASN A 130 20.87 3.49 -6.71
C ASN A 130 21.49 3.76 -5.32
N LEU A 131 21.80 5.02 -4.98
CA LEU A 131 22.34 5.37 -3.67
C LEU A 131 21.20 5.46 -2.64
N GLY A 132 21.01 4.38 -1.88
CA GLY A 132 20.14 4.37 -0.69
C GLY A 132 20.71 5.23 0.47
N PHE A 133 19.95 5.34 1.56
CA PHE A 133 20.43 6.03 2.77
C PHE A 133 21.68 5.33 3.32
N PRO A 134 22.79 6.06 3.59
CA PRO A 134 24.04 5.44 4.02
C PRO A 134 23.98 4.93 5.47
N VAL A 135 23.22 5.61 6.33
CA VAL A 135 23.00 5.27 7.75
C VAL A 135 21.60 5.69 8.19
N PHE A 136 21.10 5.14 9.30
CA PHE A 136 19.76 5.49 9.81
C PHE A 136 19.62 6.95 10.22
N SER A 137 20.68 7.62 10.69
CA SER A 137 20.60 9.03 11.04
C SER A 137 20.22 9.90 9.84
N SER A 138 20.63 9.51 8.62
CA SER A 138 20.23 10.21 7.39
C SER A 138 18.71 10.15 7.12
N ILE A 139 18.00 9.18 7.70
CA ILE A 139 16.54 9.13 7.66
C ILE A 139 15.95 10.05 8.73
N ASP A 140 16.55 10.08 9.93
CA ASP A 140 16.12 10.95 11.02
C ASP A 140 16.29 12.44 10.68
N ASP A 141 17.30 12.79 9.89
CA ASP A 141 17.56 14.15 9.42
C ASP A 141 16.38 14.71 8.61
N LEU A 142 15.58 13.86 7.95
CA LEU A 142 14.35 14.28 7.25
C LEU A 142 13.32 14.92 8.19
N PHE A 143 13.33 14.55 9.47
CA PHE A 143 12.41 15.03 10.50
C PHE A 143 13.04 16.12 11.38
N ASN A 144 14.35 16.05 11.63
CA ASN A 144 15.04 16.96 12.54
C ASN A 144 15.55 18.22 11.84
N GLU A 145 16.37 18.03 10.80
CA GLU A 145 17.07 19.10 10.09
C GLU A 145 16.30 19.54 8.83
N GLY A 146 15.61 18.61 8.17
CA GLY A 146 14.95 18.86 6.89
C GLY A 146 15.94 18.93 5.73
N PHE A 147 15.52 19.58 4.64
CA PHE A 147 16.37 19.76 3.45
C PHE A 147 16.10 21.10 2.76
N ASP A 148 17.15 21.65 2.14
CA ASP A 148 17.08 22.91 1.40
C ASP A 148 16.16 22.79 0.17
N LEU A 149 15.31 23.79 -0.03
CA LEU A 149 14.52 23.92 -1.25
C LEU A 149 15.37 24.43 -2.43
N PRO A 150 15.15 23.91 -3.65
CA PRO A 150 15.77 24.48 -4.85
C PRO A 150 15.36 25.95 -5.04
N PRO A 151 16.30 26.87 -5.34
CA PRO A 151 16.08 28.32 -5.35
C PRO A 151 15.14 28.87 -6.45
N HIS A 152 14.55 28.01 -7.30
CA HIS A 152 13.68 28.42 -8.40
C HIS A 152 12.20 28.05 -8.22
N ASN A 153 11.80 27.59 -7.03
CA ASN A 153 10.50 26.97 -6.82
C ASN A 153 9.69 27.58 -5.65
N GLU A 154 10.07 28.79 -5.22
CA GLU A 154 9.61 29.44 -3.98
C GLU A 154 8.11 29.75 -3.90
N LYS A 155 7.44 30.06 -5.03
CA LYS A 155 6.04 30.53 -4.99
C LYS A 155 5.01 29.42 -5.14
N GLY A 156 5.33 28.33 -5.84
CA GLY A 156 4.40 27.24 -6.12
C GLY A 156 4.33 26.20 -5.01
N LEU A 157 5.46 25.86 -4.38
CA LEU A 157 5.52 24.83 -3.34
C LEU A 157 4.94 25.32 -2.00
N ARG A 158 5.19 26.59 -1.61
CA ARG A 158 4.67 27.16 -0.36
C ARG A 158 3.14 27.14 -0.25
N ALA A 159 2.43 27.27 -1.36
CA ALA A 159 0.96 27.30 -1.39
C ALA A 159 0.31 25.90 -1.37
N VAL A 160 1.11 24.85 -1.52
CA VAL A 160 0.65 23.51 -1.89
C VAL A 160 1.11 22.45 -0.90
N LEU A 161 1.94 22.77 0.10
CA LEU A 161 2.50 21.76 1.02
C LEU A 161 1.42 21.00 1.82
N PRO A 162 1.44 19.66 1.82
CA PRO A 162 0.56 18.87 2.66
C PRO A 162 0.89 19.13 4.14
N ARG A 163 -0.10 18.97 5.04
CA ARG A 163 0.07 19.18 6.49
C ARG A 163 1.23 18.39 7.13
N LEU A 164 1.71 17.34 6.46
CA LEU A 164 2.80 16.46 6.90
C LEU A 164 4.20 17.07 6.73
N ILE A 165 4.34 18.18 5.99
CA ILE A 165 5.62 18.85 5.75
C ILE A 165 5.52 20.28 6.27
N LYS A 166 6.33 20.59 7.29
CA LYS A 166 6.50 21.94 7.82
C LYS A 166 7.56 22.67 7.00
N PHE A 167 7.22 23.88 6.62
CA PHE A 167 8.16 24.84 6.08
C PHE A 167 8.80 25.60 7.23
N VAL A 168 10.13 25.64 7.27
CA VAL A 168 10.90 26.36 8.30
C VAL A 168 11.83 27.33 7.59
N GLN A 169 11.77 28.61 7.96
CA GLN A 169 12.79 29.58 7.56
C GLN A 169 13.92 29.52 8.57
N ASP A 170 15.11 29.12 8.13
CA ASP A 170 16.31 29.16 8.95
C ASP A 170 17.41 29.95 8.23
N ALA A 171 17.98 30.94 8.93
CA ALA A 171 19.14 31.73 8.50
C ALA A 171 19.19 32.23 7.03
N GLY A 172 18.04 32.43 6.37
CA GLY A 172 17.95 32.91 4.98
C GLY A 172 17.71 31.82 3.92
N ASN A 173 17.66 30.54 4.32
CA ASN A 173 17.27 29.42 3.46
C ASN A 173 15.88 28.89 3.81
N ASP A 174 15.18 28.43 2.79
CA ASP A 174 13.88 27.79 2.88
C ASP A 174 14.06 26.26 3.06
N ILE A 175 13.69 25.73 4.23
CA ILE A 175 13.85 24.31 4.58
C ILE A 175 12.49 23.60 4.59
N LEU A 176 12.42 22.42 3.97
CA LEU A 176 11.31 21.48 4.14
C LEU A 176 11.65 20.43 5.19
N ARG A 177 10.77 20.25 6.17
CA ARG A 177 10.95 19.31 7.28
C ARG A 177 9.68 18.52 7.54
N PHE A 178 9.79 17.20 7.65
CA PHE A 178 8.63 16.36 7.99
C PHE A 178 8.21 16.54 9.45
N GLU A 179 6.92 16.31 9.74
CA GLU A 179 6.50 16.16 11.12
C GLU A 179 7.03 14.85 11.72
N THR A 180 7.76 14.94 12.83
CA THR A 180 8.25 13.78 13.57
C THR A 180 7.06 12.94 14.06
N PRO A 181 7.05 11.61 13.83
CA PRO A 181 6.04 10.74 14.39
C PRO A 181 6.06 10.79 15.93
N ALA A 182 4.90 10.95 16.56
CA ALA A 182 4.80 11.12 18.03
C ALA A 182 5.40 9.95 18.84
N THR A 183 5.53 8.76 18.27
CA THR A 183 6.20 7.61 18.89
C THR A 183 7.72 7.77 18.91
N MET A 184 8.29 8.38 17.86
CA MET A 184 9.72 8.63 17.71
C MET A 184 10.22 9.68 18.72
N ASP A 185 9.37 10.63 19.13
CA ASP A 185 9.67 11.60 20.18
C ASP A 185 9.90 10.94 21.55
N LYS A 186 9.26 9.80 21.81
CA LYS A 186 9.38 9.06 23.08
C LYS A 186 10.52 8.05 23.05
N ASP A 187 10.63 7.31 21.95
CA ASP A 187 11.66 6.31 21.73
C ASP A 187 12.03 6.28 20.25
N ARG A 188 13.23 6.75 19.91
CA ARG A 188 13.74 6.81 18.53
C ARG A 188 13.85 5.43 17.86
N PHE A 189 14.06 4.37 18.65
CA PHE A 189 14.28 3.02 18.13
C PHE A 189 13.09 2.08 18.34
N PHE A 190 11.92 2.61 18.72
CA PHE A 190 10.72 1.80 18.99
C PHE A 190 10.40 0.83 17.84
N TRP A 191 10.59 1.28 16.60
CA TRP A 191 10.30 0.52 15.37
C TRP A 191 11.26 -0.67 15.14
N PHE A 192 12.40 -0.73 15.83
CA PHE A 192 13.30 -1.90 15.79
C PHE A 192 12.78 -3.08 16.59
N MET A 193 11.92 -2.83 17.58
CA MET A 193 11.49 -3.80 18.58
C MET A 193 10.52 -4.83 18.00
N ASP A 194 10.62 -6.07 18.48
CA ASP A 194 9.72 -7.15 18.06
C ASP A 194 8.31 -6.95 18.63
N GLU A 195 8.23 -6.35 19.81
CA GLU A 195 6.99 -5.96 20.49
C GLU A 195 6.22 -4.93 19.66
N GLU A 196 6.90 -3.92 19.10
CA GLU A 196 6.24 -2.92 18.26
C GLU A 196 5.79 -3.52 16.93
N PHE A 197 6.59 -4.40 16.33
CA PHE A 197 6.18 -5.14 15.14
C PHE A 197 4.92 -5.98 15.38
N GLY A 198 4.87 -6.72 16.50
CA GLY A 198 3.67 -7.45 16.92
C GLY A 198 2.49 -6.53 17.23
N ARG A 199 2.71 -5.42 17.93
CA ARG A 199 1.66 -4.44 18.28
C ARG A 199 1.06 -3.78 17.04
N GLN A 200 1.88 -3.35 16.07
CA GLN A 200 1.42 -2.71 14.84
C GLN A 200 0.59 -3.65 13.97
N THR A 201 0.84 -4.96 14.07
CA THR A 201 0.03 -5.97 13.36
C THR A 201 -1.45 -5.97 13.82
N ILE A 202 -1.75 -5.51 15.04
CA ILE A 202 -3.13 -5.43 15.59
C ILE A 202 -3.62 -4.01 15.90
N ALA A 203 -2.71 -3.04 15.96
CA ALA A 203 -3.01 -1.66 16.37
C ALA A 203 -2.14 -0.63 15.62
N GLY A 204 -1.69 -0.99 14.42
CA GLY A 204 -0.96 -0.13 13.49
C GLY A 204 -1.84 0.33 12.33
N LEU A 205 -1.23 0.55 11.17
CA LEU A 205 -1.93 1.01 9.96
C LEU A 205 -2.84 -0.05 9.34
N ASN A 206 -2.44 -1.33 9.40
CA ASN A 206 -3.17 -2.43 8.78
C ASN A 206 -3.62 -3.52 9.79
N PRO A 207 -4.47 -3.20 10.77
CA PRO A 207 -4.79 -4.10 11.89
C PRO A 207 -5.78 -5.22 11.54
N CYS A 208 -6.10 -5.43 10.26
CA CYS A 208 -7.18 -6.31 9.80
C CYS A 208 -6.71 -7.58 9.07
N CYS A 209 -5.40 -7.79 8.90
CA CYS A 209 -4.86 -8.92 8.12
C CYS A 209 -4.45 -10.14 8.96
N ILE A 210 -4.20 -9.98 10.26
CA ILE A 210 -3.78 -11.10 11.11
C ILE A 210 -4.92 -12.10 11.32
N GLN A 211 -4.58 -13.39 11.32
CA GLN A 211 -5.53 -14.49 11.44
C GLN A 211 -5.15 -15.44 12.57
N LEU A 212 -6.14 -16.10 13.16
CA LEU A 212 -5.90 -17.19 14.10
C LEU A 212 -5.39 -18.43 13.34
N VAL A 213 -4.39 -19.12 13.87
CA VAL A 213 -3.94 -20.41 13.33
C VAL A 213 -4.96 -21.49 13.70
N THR A 214 -5.66 -22.03 12.70
CA THR A 214 -6.65 -23.11 12.87
C THR A 214 -6.18 -24.46 12.36
N GLU A 215 -5.14 -24.51 11.54
CA GLU A 215 -4.57 -25.72 10.95
C GLU A 215 -3.05 -25.74 11.13
N TRP A 216 -2.49 -26.92 11.40
CA TRP A 216 -1.05 -27.12 11.58
C TRP A 216 -0.59 -28.45 10.97
N PRO A 217 0.53 -28.50 10.21
CA PRO A 217 1.38 -27.37 9.81
C PRO A 217 0.66 -26.39 8.87
N LEU A 218 1.19 -25.16 8.73
CA LEU A 218 0.65 -24.17 7.79
C LEU A 218 0.79 -24.68 6.35
N LYS A 219 -0.22 -24.43 5.50
CA LYS A 219 -0.24 -24.90 4.11
C LYS A 219 -0.70 -23.82 3.15
N SER A 220 -0.03 -23.77 1.99
CA SER A 220 -0.46 -22.99 0.83
C SER A 220 -1.63 -23.66 0.11
N LYS A 221 -2.52 -22.85 -0.45
CA LYS A 221 -3.61 -23.29 -1.33
C LYS A 221 -3.25 -23.21 -2.82
N LEU A 222 -2.05 -22.73 -3.14
CA LEU A 222 -1.56 -22.63 -4.51
C LEU A 222 -1.26 -24.02 -5.09
N ASP A 223 -1.33 -24.16 -6.42
CA ASP A 223 -1.06 -25.43 -7.11
C ASP A 223 0.38 -25.89 -6.84
N PRO A 224 0.59 -27.04 -6.17
CA PRO A 224 1.92 -27.52 -5.85
C PRO A 224 2.77 -27.88 -7.07
N LYS A 225 2.14 -28.13 -8.23
CA LYS A 225 2.86 -28.38 -9.49
C LYS A 225 3.54 -27.12 -10.03
N ILE A 226 2.99 -25.95 -9.72
CA ILE A 226 3.51 -24.66 -10.17
C ILE A 226 4.43 -24.07 -9.10
N TYR A 227 3.99 -24.08 -7.85
CA TYR A 227 4.64 -23.33 -6.76
C TYR A 227 5.47 -24.22 -5.81
N GLY A 228 5.48 -25.53 -6.02
CA GLY A 228 6.17 -26.51 -5.18
C GLY A 228 5.36 -26.94 -3.95
N PRO A 229 5.98 -27.67 -2.99
CA PRO A 229 5.24 -28.27 -1.88
C PRO A 229 4.45 -27.26 -1.05
N ALA A 230 3.19 -27.58 -0.75
CA ALA A 230 2.25 -26.68 -0.08
C ALA A 230 2.58 -26.44 1.41
N GLU A 231 3.19 -27.41 2.09
CA GLU A 231 3.51 -27.32 3.51
C GLU A 231 4.58 -26.24 3.77
N SER A 232 4.37 -25.40 4.77
CA SER A 232 5.31 -24.35 5.20
C SER A 232 6.61 -24.94 5.75
N ALA A 233 7.71 -24.21 5.59
CA ALA A 233 8.98 -24.54 6.24
C ALA A 233 9.00 -24.25 7.76
N ILE A 234 7.98 -23.58 8.31
CA ILE A 234 7.89 -23.33 9.76
C ILE A 234 7.48 -24.63 10.45
N THR A 235 8.44 -25.29 11.12
CA THR A 235 8.21 -26.57 11.79
C THR A 235 7.79 -26.42 13.25
N THR A 236 7.19 -27.49 13.80
CA THR A 236 6.80 -27.55 15.22
C THR A 236 8.01 -27.33 16.13
N GLU A 237 9.13 -27.99 15.84
CA GLU A 237 10.34 -27.93 16.67
C GLU A 237 10.90 -26.51 16.73
N LEU A 238 10.88 -25.78 15.60
CA LEU A 238 11.31 -24.39 15.55
C LEU A 238 10.41 -23.51 16.41
N VAL A 239 9.11 -23.69 16.31
CA VAL A 239 8.14 -22.89 17.07
C VAL A 239 8.23 -23.17 18.56
N GLU A 240 8.32 -24.43 18.98
CA GLU A 240 8.43 -24.77 20.40
C GLU A 240 9.72 -24.24 21.03
N GLN A 241 10.83 -24.24 20.29
CA GLN A 241 12.06 -23.56 20.70
C GLN A 241 11.84 -22.05 20.92
N GLN A 242 11.09 -21.39 20.05
CA GLN A 242 10.79 -19.95 20.15
C GLN A 242 9.73 -19.62 21.19
N ILE A 243 8.81 -20.55 21.48
CA ILE A 243 7.88 -20.43 22.62
C ILE A 243 8.64 -20.54 23.95
N ARG A 244 9.83 -21.15 23.98
CA ARG A 244 10.68 -21.27 25.18
C ARG A 244 10.03 -22.05 26.33
N GLY A 245 9.26 -23.09 25.99
CA GLY A 245 8.68 -24.02 26.97
C GLY A 245 7.43 -23.52 27.70
N PHE A 246 6.87 -22.34 27.38
CA PHE A 246 5.59 -21.90 27.97
C PHE A 246 4.43 -22.84 27.64
N THR A 247 4.45 -23.46 26.46
CA THR A 247 3.42 -24.40 25.98
C THR A 247 3.94 -25.17 24.75
N THR A 248 3.26 -26.26 24.39
CA THR A 248 3.44 -26.91 23.08
C THR A 248 2.66 -26.17 21.99
N VAL A 249 3.00 -26.41 20.73
CA VAL A 249 2.24 -25.83 19.59
C VAL A 249 0.78 -26.25 19.63
N GLN A 250 0.51 -27.54 19.89
CA GLN A 250 -0.84 -28.08 19.94
C GLN A 250 -1.70 -27.41 21.00
N GLU A 251 -1.15 -27.21 22.20
CA GLU A 251 -1.88 -26.54 23.28
C GLU A 251 -2.03 -25.03 23.00
N ALA A 252 -1.04 -24.39 22.36
CA ALA A 252 -1.16 -22.99 21.94
C ALA A 252 -2.28 -22.78 20.91
N ILE A 253 -2.44 -23.70 19.94
CA ILE A 253 -3.54 -23.66 18.96
C ILE A 253 -4.88 -23.84 19.68
N LYS A 254 -4.99 -24.86 20.55
CA LYS A 254 -6.21 -25.14 21.33
C LYS A 254 -6.63 -23.95 22.19
N GLN A 255 -5.67 -23.25 22.78
CA GLN A 255 -5.89 -22.04 23.58
C GLN A 255 -6.06 -20.76 22.74
N LYS A 256 -6.04 -20.87 21.41
CA LYS A 256 -6.14 -19.75 20.47
C LYS A 256 -5.05 -18.68 20.67
N LYS A 257 -3.81 -19.13 20.90
CA LYS A 257 -2.64 -18.28 21.16
C LYS A 257 -1.67 -18.18 20.00
N LEU A 258 -1.87 -18.90 18.90
CA LEU A 258 -1.06 -18.76 17.70
C LEU A 258 -1.81 -18.00 16.62
N PHE A 259 -1.13 -17.02 16.04
CA PHE A 259 -1.66 -16.16 14.99
C PHE A 259 -0.69 -16.11 13.82
N VAL A 260 -1.20 -15.88 12.62
CA VAL A 260 -0.42 -15.78 11.41
C VAL A 260 -0.79 -14.53 10.63
N LEU A 261 0.21 -13.82 10.14
CA LEU A 261 0.07 -12.84 9.07
C LEU A 261 0.56 -13.52 7.79
N ASP A 262 -0.38 -13.96 6.95
CA ASP A 262 -0.10 -14.78 5.77
C ASP A 262 -0.30 -13.99 4.48
N TYR A 263 0.83 -13.60 3.86
CA TYR A 263 0.87 -13.00 2.53
C TYR A 263 1.46 -13.94 1.49
N TYR A 264 1.67 -15.20 1.83
CA TYR A 264 2.34 -16.16 0.98
C TYR A 264 1.55 -16.40 -0.30
N ASP A 265 0.29 -16.83 -0.18
CA ASP A 265 -0.54 -17.17 -1.33
C ASP A 265 -0.88 -15.93 -2.19
N PHE A 266 -0.91 -14.75 -1.58
CA PHE A 266 -1.20 -13.49 -2.28
C PHE A 266 -0.02 -13.01 -3.13
N PHE A 267 1.19 -12.93 -2.57
CA PHE A 267 2.34 -12.38 -3.29
C PHE A 267 3.12 -13.41 -4.09
N LEU A 268 3.14 -14.69 -3.71
CA LEU A 268 3.96 -15.70 -4.41
C LEU A 268 3.69 -15.77 -5.93
N PRO A 269 2.43 -15.68 -6.42
CA PRO A 269 2.14 -15.62 -7.85
C PRO A 269 2.71 -14.40 -8.59
N LEU A 270 2.99 -13.31 -7.87
CA LEU A 270 3.51 -12.05 -8.42
C LEU A 270 5.05 -11.98 -8.38
N VAL A 271 5.70 -12.87 -7.63
CA VAL A 271 7.15 -12.81 -7.38
C VAL A 271 7.96 -12.87 -8.67
N GLU A 272 7.57 -13.70 -9.63
CA GLU A 272 8.31 -13.82 -10.90
C GLU A 272 8.26 -12.52 -11.71
N GLU A 273 7.06 -11.96 -11.92
CA GLU A 273 6.89 -10.74 -12.71
C GLU A 273 7.55 -9.54 -12.05
N VAL A 274 7.44 -9.40 -10.73
CA VAL A 274 8.10 -8.29 -10.02
C VAL A 274 9.61 -8.39 -10.15
N ARG A 275 10.20 -9.57 -9.98
CA ARG A 275 11.67 -9.76 -10.07
C ARG A 275 12.25 -9.59 -11.47
N LYS A 276 11.43 -9.48 -12.52
CA LYS A 276 11.89 -9.07 -13.85
C LYS A 276 12.20 -7.57 -13.91
N LEU A 277 11.65 -6.78 -13.00
CA LEU A 277 11.90 -5.34 -12.91
C LEU A 277 13.24 -5.08 -12.23
N GLU A 278 14.07 -4.26 -12.87
CA GLU A 278 15.39 -3.89 -12.37
C GLU A 278 15.32 -3.27 -10.96
N GLY A 279 16.25 -3.68 -10.09
CA GLY A 279 16.35 -3.15 -8.73
C GLY A 279 15.25 -3.59 -7.76
N THR A 280 14.36 -4.49 -8.16
CA THR A 280 13.23 -4.93 -7.30
C THR A 280 13.38 -6.37 -6.83
N THR A 281 12.75 -6.67 -5.69
CA THR A 281 12.62 -8.03 -5.15
C THR A 281 11.28 -8.18 -4.46
N LEU A 282 10.74 -9.41 -4.48
CA LEU A 282 9.51 -9.78 -3.79
C LEU A 282 9.61 -11.22 -3.30
N TYR A 283 8.94 -11.52 -2.20
CA TYR A 283 8.78 -12.88 -1.68
C TYR A 283 7.30 -13.12 -1.33
N GLY A 284 6.88 -14.39 -1.27
CA GLY A 284 5.75 -14.77 -0.42
C GLY A 284 6.21 -14.81 1.03
N SER A 285 5.42 -14.30 1.97
CA SER A 285 5.80 -14.31 3.39
C SER A 285 4.72 -14.82 4.33
N ARG A 286 5.11 -15.58 5.36
CA ARG A 286 4.28 -15.89 6.52
C ARG A 286 4.98 -15.44 7.79
N THR A 287 4.26 -14.76 8.67
CA THR A 287 4.77 -14.41 10.00
C THR A 287 3.93 -15.08 11.05
N LEU A 288 4.55 -15.87 11.92
CA LEU A 288 3.89 -16.52 13.04
C LEU A 288 4.07 -15.70 14.32
N PHE A 289 3.00 -15.51 15.07
CA PHE A 289 2.97 -14.81 16.34
C PHE A 289 2.42 -15.70 17.45
N PHE A 290 2.88 -15.47 18.68
CA PHE A 290 2.38 -16.08 19.90
C PHE A 290 1.85 -15.03 20.85
N LEU A 291 0.62 -15.22 21.33
CA LEU A 291 -0.01 -14.37 22.34
C LEU A 291 0.44 -14.80 23.74
N HIS A 292 1.14 -13.91 24.41
CA HIS A 292 1.62 -14.10 25.78
C HIS A 292 1.49 -12.79 26.57
N ASP A 293 0.94 -12.88 27.78
CA ASP A 293 0.75 -11.75 28.70
C ASP A 293 0.10 -10.51 28.07
N GLY A 294 -0.88 -10.74 27.21
CA GLY A 294 -1.63 -9.68 26.51
C GLY A 294 -0.89 -9.04 25.34
N THR A 295 0.27 -9.56 24.93
CA THR A 295 1.08 -9.04 23.82
C THR A 295 1.34 -10.10 22.74
N LEU A 296 1.48 -9.65 21.49
CA LEU A 296 1.85 -10.53 20.37
C LEU A 296 3.36 -10.53 20.19
N ARG A 297 3.97 -11.70 20.37
CA ARG A 297 5.40 -11.92 20.13
C ARG A 297 5.61 -12.59 18.78
N PRO A 298 6.39 -12.03 17.84
CA PRO A 298 6.76 -12.73 16.62
C PRO A 298 7.68 -13.92 16.94
N LEU A 299 7.43 -15.05 16.28
CA LEU A 299 8.17 -16.29 16.48
C LEU A 299 9.04 -16.65 15.28
N ALA A 300 8.50 -16.50 14.07
CA ALA A 300 9.15 -16.90 12.84
C ALA A 300 8.61 -16.13 11.64
N ILE A 301 9.47 -15.91 10.64
CA ILE A 301 9.11 -15.39 9.32
C ILE A 301 9.61 -16.38 8.28
N GLU A 302 8.69 -16.95 7.50
CA GLU A 302 9.01 -17.68 6.28
C GLU A 302 9.04 -16.70 5.11
N LEU A 303 10.10 -16.71 4.30
CA LEU A 303 10.17 -16.03 3.01
C LEU A 303 10.36 -17.06 1.90
N ALA A 304 9.60 -16.93 0.81
CA ALA A 304 9.66 -17.85 -0.31
C ALA A 304 9.69 -17.15 -1.67
N ARG A 305 10.40 -17.77 -2.61
CA ARG A 305 10.44 -17.44 -4.03
C ARG A 305 10.09 -18.71 -4.81
N PRO A 306 9.08 -18.68 -5.69
CA PRO A 306 8.67 -19.87 -6.43
C PRO A 306 9.79 -20.36 -7.37
N PRO A 307 9.65 -21.57 -7.95
CA PRO A 307 10.47 -21.97 -9.08
C PRO A 307 10.40 -20.90 -10.19
N ILE A 308 11.54 -20.44 -10.70
CA ILE A 308 11.62 -19.44 -11.78
C ILE A 308 12.73 -19.87 -12.73
N GLY A 309 12.36 -20.24 -13.96
CA GLY A 309 13.28 -20.88 -14.91
C GLY A 309 13.96 -22.10 -14.30
N ASP A 310 15.29 -22.15 -14.37
CA ASP A 310 16.08 -23.26 -13.81
C ASP A 310 16.27 -23.19 -12.29
N LYS A 311 15.83 -22.09 -11.65
CA LYS A 311 16.02 -21.92 -10.21
C LYS A 311 14.90 -22.65 -9.46
N PRO A 312 15.20 -23.62 -8.59
CA PRO A 312 14.19 -24.35 -7.84
C PRO A 312 13.47 -23.41 -6.85
N LEU A 313 12.41 -23.90 -6.22
CA LEU A 313 11.79 -23.23 -5.08
C LEU A 313 12.85 -22.89 -4.02
N TRP A 314 12.88 -21.62 -3.63
CA TRP A 314 13.69 -21.17 -2.50
C TRP A 314 12.75 -20.76 -1.37
N ARG A 315 13.01 -21.24 -0.16
CA ARG A 315 12.29 -20.85 1.04
C ARG A 315 13.22 -20.91 2.23
N GLU A 316 13.13 -19.94 3.13
CA GLU A 316 13.93 -19.88 4.35
C GLU A 316 13.08 -19.37 5.51
N VAL A 317 13.39 -19.84 6.72
CA VAL A 317 12.72 -19.41 7.95
C VAL A 317 13.68 -18.64 8.84
N TYR A 318 13.33 -17.40 9.11
CA TYR A 318 14.04 -16.50 10.02
C TYR A 318 13.33 -16.45 11.36
N ARG A 319 14.10 -16.31 12.44
CA ARG A 319 13.60 -16.29 13.82
C ARG A 319 14.36 -15.26 14.65
N PRO A 320 13.77 -14.72 15.72
CA PRO A 320 14.49 -13.89 16.67
C PRO A 320 15.76 -14.61 17.16
N CYS A 321 16.89 -13.92 17.15
CA CYS A 321 18.17 -14.50 17.59
C CYS A 321 19.06 -13.45 18.27
N TRP A 322 20.18 -13.90 18.83
CA TRP A 322 21.10 -13.07 19.61
C TRP A 322 22.46 -12.84 18.95
N HIS A 323 22.81 -13.59 17.90
CA HIS A 323 24.09 -13.43 17.21
C HIS A 323 24.00 -12.37 16.10
N SER A 324 25.08 -11.61 15.90
CA SER A 324 25.10 -10.40 15.06
C SER A 324 24.48 -10.59 13.66
N THR A 325 24.92 -11.58 12.90
CA THR A 325 24.40 -11.85 11.54
C THR A 325 22.90 -12.18 11.56
N GLY A 326 22.46 -13.02 12.49
CA GLY A 326 21.08 -13.46 12.53
C GLY A 326 20.13 -12.35 12.99
N VAL A 327 20.60 -11.44 13.86
CA VAL A 327 19.82 -10.27 14.28
C VAL A 327 19.49 -9.41 13.06
N TRP A 328 20.48 -9.20 12.17
CA TRP A 328 20.26 -8.45 10.94
C TRP A 328 19.39 -9.21 9.94
N LEU A 329 19.57 -10.53 9.78
CA LEU A 329 18.71 -11.34 8.92
C LEU A 329 17.25 -11.31 9.41
N TRP A 330 17.02 -11.39 10.72
CA TRP A 330 15.68 -11.25 11.32
C TRP A 330 15.06 -9.88 11.02
N ARG A 331 15.83 -8.80 11.19
CA ARG A 331 15.39 -7.44 10.87
C ARG A 331 15.07 -7.26 9.38
N LEU A 332 15.89 -7.82 8.49
CA LEU A 332 15.63 -7.82 7.05
C LEU A 332 14.38 -8.64 6.69
N ALA A 333 14.15 -9.76 7.37
CA ALA A 333 12.92 -10.54 7.20
C ALA A 333 11.68 -9.73 7.62
N LYS A 334 11.74 -9.02 8.76
CA LYS A 334 10.68 -8.08 9.17
C LYS A 334 10.47 -6.98 8.13
N ALA A 335 11.54 -6.40 7.59
CA ALA A 335 11.44 -5.37 6.55
C ALA A 335 10.73 -5.87 5.29
N HIS A 336 10.99 -7.11 4.85
CA HIS A 336 10.24 -7.73 3.76
C HIS A 336 8.75 -7.89 4.10
N VAL A 337 8.42 -8.38 5.30
CA VAL A 337 7.03 -8.51 5.74
C VAL A 337 6.34 -7.14 5.78
N LEU A 338 7.00 -6.10 6.28
CA LEU A 338 6.45 -4.74 6.34
C LEU A 338 6.26 -4.14 4.93
N ALA A 339 7.13 -4.46 3.98
CA ALA A 339 6.94 -4.08 2.58
C ALA A 339 5.72 -4.77 1.96
N HIS A 340 5.53 -6.06 2.25
CA HIS A 340 4.35 -6.82 1.83
C HIS A 340 3.06 -6.28 2.46
N ASP A 341 3.07 -6.06 3.78
CA ASP A 341 1.95 -5.47 4.54
C ASP A 341 1.60 -4.07 4.03
N SER A 342 2.61 -3.23 3.76
CA SER A 342 2.40 -1.89 3.20
C SER A 342 1.78 -1.94 1.80
N GLY A 343 2.25 -2.84 0.94
CA GLY A 343 1.69 -3.04 -0.40
C GLY A 343 0.25 -3.54 -0.34
N TYR A 344 -0.03 -4.50 0.53
CA TYR A 344 -1.39 -5.02 0.75
C TYR A 344 -2.31 -3.96 1.34
N HIS A 345 -1.85 -3.24 2.37
CA HIS A 345 -2.59 -2.15 2.98
C HIS A 345 -3.01 -1.10 1.95
N GLN A 346 -2.06 -0.58 1.16
CA GLN A 346 -2.34 0.51 0.22
C GLN A 346 -3.20 0.10 -0.99
N LEU A 347 -3.17 -1.18 -1.38
CA LEU A 347 -3.86 -1.65 -2.59
C LEU A 347 -5.13 -2.46 -2.31
N VAL A 348 -5.31 -2.94 -1.08
CA VAL A 348 -6.39 -3.86 -0.71
C VAL A 348 -7.18 -3.39 0.51
N SER A 349 -6.50 -3.03 1.61
CA SER A 349 -7.19 -2.69 2.86
C SER A 349 -7.75 -1.26 2.89
N HIS A 350 -6.97 -0.28 2.41
CA HIS A 350 -7.29 1.15 2.40
C HIS A 350 -8.19 1.49 1.21
#